data_AF-A0A2K3NN46-F1
#
_entry.id   AF-A0A2K3NN46-F1
#
_cell.length_a   1.000
_cell.length_b   1.000
_cell.length_c   1.000
_cell.angle_alpha   90.00
_cell.angle_beta   90.00
_cell.angle_gamma   90.00
#
_symmetry.space_group_name_H-M   'P 1'
#
loop_
_entity.id
_entity.type
_entity.pdbx_description
1 polymer ?
#
loop_
_entity_poly.entity_id
_entity_poly.type
_entity_poly.pdbx_seq_one_letter_code
_entity_poly.pdbx_strand_id
1 'polypeptide(L)'
;MVREVSESCVDSLMTEMVACYCNRFYANKPELAARRIEAIGYQVGQQLSERYTMERPRFGDHLEAIKFICKDFWSEVFKKQIDNLKTNHRGTFVLQDNKFPWLARMSVDPSADNVSSVEDYSAPTAETKAAHAMSMHLYFPCGIIRGALSNLGIPCAVSADISSLPAFLTDLQIDVQTWDSLGLSAWGFQYCGIWCGVIRKVFSLCPMRET
;
A
#
# COMPACT_ATOMS: atom_id res chain seq x y z
N MET A 1 -30.83 -4.62 3.76
CA MET A 1 -30.53 -3.51 4.69
C MET A 1 -29.04 -3.25 4.61
N VAL A 2 -28.63 -2.10 4.09
CA VAL A 2 -27.22 -1.69 4.11
C VAL A 2 -26.89 -1.31 5.56
N ARG A 3 -25.83 -1.89 6.13
CA ARG A 3 -25.34 -1.49 7.45
C ARG A 3 -24.34 -0.36 7.25
N GLU A 4 -24.58 0.76 7.90
CA GLU A 4 -23.68 1.93 7.86
C GLU A 4 -22.82 1.96 9.13
N VAL A 5 -21.56 2.35 8.97
CA VAL A 5 -20.59 2.50 10.05
C VAL A 5 -19.91 3.86 9.86
N SER A 6 -19.61 4.55 10.96
CA SER A 6 -18.91 5.84 10.90
C SER A 6 -17.49 5.67 10.33
N GLU A 7 -17.06 6.60 9.47
CA GLU A 7 -15.72 6.61 8.89
C GLU A 7 -14.62 6.60 9.96
N SER A 8 -14.86 7.29 11.08
CA SER A 8 -13.93 7.35 12.22
C SER A 8 -13.66 5.98 12.86
N CYS A 9 -14.61 5.04 12.78
CA CYS A 9 -14.40 3.69 13.27
C CYS A 9 -13.36 2.94 12.43
N VAL A 10 -13.39 3.14 11.11
CA VAL A 10 -12.41 2.53 10.19
C VAL A 10 -11.03 3.14 10.44
N ASP A 11 -10.94 4.46 10.59
CA ASP A 11 -9.67 5.14 10.87
C ASP A 11 -9.03 4.70 12.19
N SER A 12 -9.85 4.59 13.23
CA SER A 12 -9.40 4.16 14.55
C SER A 12 -8.95 2.71 14.51
N LEU A 13 -9.70 1.83 13.84
CA LEU A 13 -9.32 0.43 13.62
C LEU A 13 -7.98 0.33 12.87
N MET A 14 -7.81 1.12 11.81
CA MET A 14 -6.59 1.15 11.01
C MET A 14 -5.39 1.63 11.81
N THR A 15 -5.56 2.71 12.57
CA THR A 15 -4.53 3.27 13.44
C THR A 15 -4.11 2.27 14.52
N GLU A 16 -5.08 1.68 15.22
CA GLU A 16 -4.83 0.67 16.25
C GLU A 16 -4.22 -0.61 15.70
N MET A 17 -4.63 -1.04 14.50
CA MET A 17 -4.03 -2.20 13.84
C MET A 17 -2.54 -1.96 13.61
N VAL A 18 -2.17 -0.82 13.01
CA VAL A 18 -0.76 -0.48 12.77
C VAL A 18 -0.01 -0.38 14.10
N ALA A 19 -0.55 0.34 15.09
CA ALA A 19 0.06 0.47 16.41
C ALA A 19 0.27 -0.89 17.10
N CYS A 20 -0.71 -1.80 17.03
CA CYS A 20 -0.62 -3.13 17.64
C CYS A 20 0.42 -4.01 16.96
N TYR A 21 0.49 -4.02 15.63
CA TYR A 21 1.51 -4.77 14.90
C TYR A 21 2.91 -4.19 15.11
N CYS A 22 3.06 -2.86 15.05
CA CYS A 22 4.34 -2.18 15.16
C CYS A 22 4.88 -2.14 16.59
N ASN A 23 4.04 -1.94 17.61
CA ASN A 23 4.52 -1.72 18.98
C ASN A 23 4.37 -2.95 19.88
N ARG A 24 3.41 -3.84 19.60
CA ARG A 24 3.11 -4.98 20.49
C ARG A 24 3.59 -6.32 19.92
N PHE A 25 3.17 -6.67 18.71
CA PHE A 25 3.48 -7.98 18.15
C PHE A 25 4.87 -8.08 17.52
N TYR A 26 5.34 -7.01 16.87
CA TYR A 26 6.59 -6.99 16.11
C TYR A 26 7.44 -5.74 16.38
N ALA A 27 7.50 -5.29 17.64
CA ALA A 27 8.27 -4.12 18.11
C ALA A 27 9.67 -3.99 17.48
N ASN A 28 10.38 -5.11 17.39
CA ASN A 28 11.77 -5.15 16.89
C ASN A 28 11.89 -5.67 15.45
N LYS A 29 10.76 -5.89 14.75
CA LYS A 29 10.71 -6.52 13.41
C LYS A 29 9.73 -5.78 12.48
N PRO A 30 10.01 -4.52 12.12
CA PRO A 30 9.10 -3.67 11.32
C PRO A 30 8.73 -4.29 9.97
N GLU A 31 9.65 -5.00 9.32
CA GLU A 31 9.36 -5.68 8.06
C GLU A 31 8.32 -6.81 8.18
N LEU A 32 8.30 -7.52 9.31
CA LEU A 32 7.30 -8.55 9.56
C LEU A 32 5.93 -7.93 9.88
N ALA A 33 5.92 -6.83 10.64
CA ALA A 33 4.72 -6.05 10.89
C ALA A 33 4.06 -5.62 9.57
N ALA A 34 4.85 -4.99 8.70
CA ALA A 34 4.44 -4.54 7.37
C ALA A 34 3.83 -5.67 6.53
N ARG A 35 4.50 -6.84 6.48
CA ARG A 35 3.99 -8.01 5.75
C ARG A 35 2.67 -8.55 6.31
N ARG A 36 2.49 -8.52 7.63
CA ARG A 36 1.24 -8.97 8.25
C ARG A 36 0.09 -8.01 7.96
N ILE A 37 0.34 -6.71 8.07
CA ILE A 37 -0.62 -5.66 7.75
C ILE A 37 -1.04 -5.76 6.27
N GLU A 38 -0.08 -5.91 5.37
CA GLU A 38 -0.33 -6.13 3.94
C GLU A 38 -1.17 -7.39 3.68
N ALA A 39 -0.85 -8.51 4.34
CA ALA A 39 -1.60 -9.75 4.17
C ALA A 39 -3.06 -9.63 4.61
N ILE A 40 -3.35 -8.87 5.67
CA ILE A 40 -4.74 -8.57 6.07
C ILE A 40 -5.43 -7.76 4.97
N GLY A 41 -4.76 -6.71 4.48
CA GLY A 41 -5.26 -5.90 3.37
C GLY A 41 -5.56 -6.75 2.13
N TYR A 42 -4.67 -7.69 1.79
CA TYR A 42 -4.85 -8.61 0.67
C TYR A 42 -6.11 -9.46 0.77
N GLN A 43 -6.38 -10.05 1.93
CA GLN A 43 -7.61 -10.83 2.15
C GLN A 43 -8.87 -9.97 2.08
N VAL A 44 -8.80 -8.72 2.56
CA VAL A 44 -9.91 -7.75 2.43
C VAL A 44 -10.13 -7.38 0.97
N GLY A 45 -9.06 -7.08 0.23
CA GLY A 45 -9.11 -6.73 -1.19
C GLY A 45 -9.74 -7.82 -2.06
N GLN A 46 -9.41 -9.09 -1.81
CA GLN A 46 -10.02 -10.23 -2.51
C GLN A 46 -11.55 -10.22 -2.33
N GLN A 47 -12.03 -10.22 -1.09
CA GLN A 47 -13.46 -10.25 -0.78
C GLN A 47 -14.22 -9.02 -1.31
N LEU A 48 -13.61 -7.83 -1.21
CA LEU A 48 -14.22 -6.61 -1.74
C LEU A 48 -14.34 -6.67 -3.26
N SER A 49 -13.31 -7.16 -3.95
CA SER A 49 -13.35 -7.25 -5.41
C SER A 49 -14.45 -8.20 -5.89
N GLU A 50 -14.62 -9.38 -5.27
CA GLU A 50 -15.71 -10.31 -5.59
C GLU A 50 -17.08 -9.63 -5.50
N ARG A 51 -17.29 -8.86 -4.42
CA ARG A 51 -18.53 -8.12 -4.19
C ARG A 51 -18.76 -7.05 -5.25
N TYR A 52 -17.75 -6.25 -5.59
CA TYR A 52 -17.89 -5.13 -6.52
C TYR A 52 -17.89 -5.54 -8.00
N THR A 53 -17.46 -6.76 -8.32
CA THR A 53 -17.51 -7.30 -9.69
C THR A 53 -18.68 -8.25 -9.95
N MET A 54 -19.53 -8.53 -8.96
CA MET A 54 -20.59 -9.53 -9.07
C MET A 54 -21.52 -9.32 -10.28
N GLU A 55 -21.88 -8.07 -10.58
CA GLU A 55 -22.78 -7.73 -11.69
C GLU A 55 -22.05 -7.24 -12.94
N ARG A 56 -20.71 -7.36 -12.97
CA ARG A 56 -19.89 -6.82 -14.07
C ARG A 56 -19.47 -7.93 -15.03
N PRO A 57 -19.41 -7.64 -16.35
CA PRO A 57 -18.71 -8.49 -17.29
C PRO A 57 -17.25 -8.70 -16.87
N ARG A 58 -16.67 -9.85 -17.23
CA ARG A 58 -15.25 -10.11 -17.01
C ARG A 58 -14.41 -9.08 -17.75
N PHE A 59 -13.32 -8.64 -17.12
CA PHE A 59 -12.37 -7.71 -17.72
C PHE A 59 -11.68 -8.34 -18.93
N GLY A 60 -11.58 -7.60 -20.03
CA GLY A 60 -10.96 -8.06 -21.27
C GLY A 60 -9.44 -7.89 -21.27
N ASP A 61 -8.92 -6.90 -20.55
CA ASP A 61 -7.49 -6.62 -20.45
C ASP A 61 -7.07 -6.12 -19.06
N HIS A 62 -5.75 -6.05 -18.83
CA HIS A 62 -5.21 -5.55 -17.58
C HIS A 62 -5.53 -4.06 -17.33
N LEU A 63 -5.67 -3.27 -18.40
CA LEU A 63 -5.88 -1.83 -18.29
C LEU A 63 -7.32 -1.51 -17.83
N GLU A 64 -8.32 -2.26 -18.26
CA GLU A 64 -9.71 -2.17 -17.83
C GLU A 64 -9.85 -2.49 -16.35
N ALA A 65 -9.20 -3.56 -15.88
CA ALA A 65 -9.16 -3.89 -14.46
C ALA A 65 -8.47 -2.79 -13.64
N ILE A 66 -7.36 -2.21 -14.11
CA ILE A 66 -6.71 -1.08 -13.43
C ILE A 66 -7.60 0.17 -13.43
N LYS A 67 -8.31 0.47 -14.51
CA LYS A 67 -9.29 1.57 -14.57
C LYS A 67 -10.44 1.35 -13.59
N PHE A 68 -10.92 0.11 -13.47
CA PHE A 68 -11.91 -0.27 -12.47
C PHE A 68 -11.39 -0.02 -11.05
N ILE A 69 -10.14 -0.41 -10.76
CA ILE A 69 -9.50 -0.14 -9.48
C ILE A 69 -9.47 1.37 -9.20
N CYS A 70 -8.98 2.17 -10.15
CA CYS A 70 -8.82 3.61 -9.98
C CYS A 70 -10.14 4.39 -9.81
N LYS A 71 -11.22 3.91 -10.42
CA LYS A 71 -12.50 4.63 -10.46
C LYS A 71 -13.52 4.05 -9.51
N ASP A 72 -14.01 2.86 -9.78
CA ASP A 72 -15.13 2.28 -9.06
C ASP A 72 -14.68 1.76 -7.69
N PHE A 73 -13.67 0.90 -7.67
CA PHE A 73 -13.22 0.26 -6.44
C PHE A 73 -12.66 1.28 -5.45
N TRP A 74 -11.81 2.21 -5.91
CA TRP A 74 -11.26 3.27 -5.06
C TRP A 74 -12.36 4.18 -4.51
N SER A 75 -13.36 4.55 -5.33
CA SER A 75 -14.49 5.36 -4.87
C SER A 75 -15.34 4.67 -3.82
N GLU A 76 -15.54 3.35 -3.94
CA GLU A 76 -16.33 2.62 -2.97
C GLU A 76 -15.61 2.51 -1.62
N VAL A 77 -14.30 2.26 -1.63
CA VAL A 77 -13.48 2.06 -0.43
C VAL A 77 -13.07 3.37 0.25
N PHE A 78 -12.67 4.39 -0.52
CA PHE A 78 -12.09 5.63 -0.02
C PHE A 78 -12.95 6.88 -0.27
N LYS A 79 -14.14 6.70 -0.86
CA LYS A 79 -15.06 7.80 -1.22
C LYS A 79 -14.44 8.84 -2.16
N LYS A 80 -13.42 8.43 -2.91
CA LYS A 80 -12.66 9.26 -3.85
C LYS A 80 -12.12 8.40 -5.01
N GLN A 81 -11.91 8.99 -6.18
CA GLN A 81 -11.19 8.36 -7.31
C GLN A 81 -9.69 8.67 -7.25
N ILE A 82 -8.87 7.80 -7.84
CA ILE A 82 -7.45 8.09 -8.09
C ILE A 82 -7.34 9.28 -9.05
N ASP A 83 -6.51 10.26 -8.71
CA ASP A 83 -6.40 11.51 -9.47
C ASP A 83 -5.60 11.33 -10.77
N ASN A 84 -4.52 10.54 -10.72
CA ASN A 84 -3.65 10.30 -11.86
C ASN A 84 -3.32 8.82 -12.04
N LEU A 85 -3.42 8.34 -13.27
CA LEU A 85 -2.97 7.01 -13.67
C LEU A 85 -1.94 7.16 -14.79
N LYS A 86 -0.70 6.76 -14.51
CA LYS A 86 0.35 6.65 -15.52
C LYS A 86 0.62 5.17 -15.81
N THR A 87 0.96 4.84 -17.04
CA THR A 87 1.34 3.48 -17.44
C THR A 87 2.55 3.52 -18.35
N ASN A 88 3.40 2.49 -18.27
CA ASN A 88 4.50 2.30 -19.21
C ASN A 88 4.11 1.37 -20.37
N HIS A 89 2.83 1.00 -20.52
CA HIS A 89 2.32 0.00 -21.47
C HIS A 89 2.97 -1.40 -21.40
N ARG A 90 4.02 -1.56 -20.60
CA ARG A 90 4.78 -2.79 -20.35
C ARG A 90 4.39 -3.44 -19.02
N GLY A 91 3.16 -3.20 -18.55
CA GLY A 91 2.63 -3.82 -17.34
C GLY A 91 3.05 -3.15 -16.02
N THR A 92 3.52 -1.90 -16.07
CA THR A 92 3.74 -1.03 -14.90
C THR A 92 2.72 0.09 -14.89
N PHE A 93 2.09 0.33 -13.74
CA PHE A 93 1.11 1.38 -13.51
C PHE A 93 1.46 2.18 -12.26
N VAL A 94 1.30 3.49 -12.33
CA VAL A 94 1.52 4.41 -11.21
C VAL A 94 0.22 5.14 -10.95
N LEU A 95 -0.36 4.91 -9.79
CA LEU A 95 -1.62 5.51 -9.33
C LEU A 95 -1.25 6.61 -8.33
N GLN A 96 -1.68 7.85 -8.58
CA GLN A 96 -1.43 8.98 -7.69
C GLN A 96 -2.74 9.47 -7.09
N ASP A 97 -2.81 9.49 -5.77
CA ASP A 97 -3.93 10.02 -4.98
C ASP A 97 -3.43 11.21 -4.15
N ASN A 98 -3.84 12.41 -4.55
CA ASN A 98 -3.53 13.65 -3.88
C ASN A 98 -4.51 13.87 -2.72
N LYS A 99 -4.05 14.04 -1.49
CA LYS A 99 -4.94 14.14 -0.30
C LYS A 99 -5.57 12.81 0.11
N PHE A 100 -4.77 11.75 0.20
CA PHE A 100 -5.24 10.45 0.69
C PHE A 100 -5.93 10.56 2.08
N PRO A 101 -7.25 10.26 2.18
CA PRO A 101 -8.06 10.62 3.36
C PRO A 101 -7.58 10.03 4.69
N TRP A 102 -7.00 8.83 4.67
CA TRP A 102 -6.54 8.15 5.89
C TRP A 102 -5.24 8.73 6.45
N LEU A 103 -4.40 9.34 5.62
CA LEU A 103 -3.20 10.03 6.07
C LEU A 103 -3.48 11.47 6.49
N ALA A 104 -4.52 12.11 5.91
CA ALA A 104 -4.86 13.50 6.20
C ALA A 104 -5.21 13.77 7.67
N ARG A 105 -5.66 12.73 8.40
CA ARG A 105 -6.02 12.81 9.83
C ARG A 105 -4.88 12.43 10.77
N MET A 106 -3.74 11.99 10.24
CA MET A 106 -2.55 11.71 11.03
C MET A 106 -1.80 13.02 11.27
N SER A 107 -2.24 13.80 12.26
CA SER A 107 -1.45 14.94 12.73
C SER A 107 -0.16 14.41 13.35
N VAL A 108 0.96 14.64 12.68
CA VAL A 108 2.28 14.53 13.30
C VAL A 108 2.33 15.66 14.32
N ASP A 109 2.23 15.32 15.61
CA ASP A 109 2.45 16.29 16.68
C ASP A 109 3.97 16.54 16.77
N PRO A 110 4.49 17.75 16.46
CA PRO A 110 5.91 18.04 16.58
C PRO A 110 6.34 18.26 18.05
N SER A 111 5.43 18.13 19.02
CA SER A 111 5.61 18.67 20.38
C SER A 111 5.92 17.65 21.48
N ALA A 112 6.80 16.69 21.20
CA ALA A 112 7.51 15.96 22.26
C ALA A 112 9.02 16.12 22.05
N ASP A 113 9.54 17.27 22.49
CA ASP A 113 10.82 17.42 23.22
C ASP A 113 11.20 18.90 23.35
N ASN A 114 10.49 19.62 24.23
CA ASN A 114 11.10 20.71 24.98
C ASN A 114 11.43 20.14 26.37
N VAL A 115 12.67 19.65 26.56
CA VAL A 115 13.53 19.86 27.75
C VAL A 115 14.87 19.12 27.57
N SER A 116 15.94 19.92 27.63
CA SER A 116 17.36 19.64 27.91
C SER A 116 18.21 18.79 26.93
N SER A 117 18.94 19.52 26.08
CA SER A 117 20.36 19.36 25.73
C SER A 117 21.18 18.27 26.44
N VAL A 118 21.80 17.34 25.68
CA VAL A 118 23.25 17.20 25.43
C VAL A 118 23.44 16.20 24.27
N GLU A 119 24.40 16.50 23.41
CA GLU A 119 24.79 15.82 22.17
C GLU A 119 25.24 14.37 22.40
N ASP A 120 24.77 13.41 21.58
CA ASP A 120 25.50 12.16 21.31
C ASP A 120 25.00 11.45 20.04
N TYR A 121 25.96 10.80 19.36
CA TYR A 121 25.89 10.28 18.00
C TYR A 121 24.90 9.11 17.80
N SER A 122 24.28 9.06 16.62
CA SER A 122 23.51 7.91 16.05
C SER A 122 22.07 7.69 16.51
N ALA A 123 21.19 8.68 16.31
CA ALA A 123 19.74 8.48 16.31
C ALA A 123 19.13 8.88 14.95
N PRO A 124 18.19 8.10 14.36
CA PRO A 124 17.43 8.55 13.21
C PRO A 124 16.62 9.78 13.66
N THR A 125 16.76 10.88 12.92
CA THR A 125 16.08 12.16 13.17
C THR A 125 14.58 11.94 13.35
N ALA A 126 13.91 12.79 14.15
CA ALA A 126 12.46 12.72 14.39
C ALA A 126 11.65 12.63 13.08
N GLU A 127 12.14 13.27 12.01
CA GLU A 127 11.61 13.21 10.65
C GLU A 127 11.64 11.78 10.05
N THR A 128 12.71 11.02 10.28
CA THR A 128 12.86 9.65 9.77
C THR A 128 11.92 8.68 10.49
N LYS A 129 11.68 8.90 11.80
CA LYS A 129 10.73 8.09 12.58
C LYS A 129 9.27 8.36 12.17
N ALA A 130 8.92 9.63 11.94
CA ALA A 130 7.59 9.99 11.46
C ALA A 130 7.32 9.44 10.05
N ALA A 131 8.29 9.57 9.14
CA ALA A 131 8.19 8.98 7.80
C ALA A 131 8.05 7.45 7.83
N HIS A 132 8.80 6.78 8.72
CA HIS A 132 8.66 5.34 8.90
C HIS A 132 7.31 4.95 9.49
N ALA A 133 6.80 5.69 10.47
CA ALA A 133 5.46 5.44 11.02
C ALA A 133 4.39 5.59 9.93
N MET A 134 4.45 6.67 9.14
CA MET A 134 3.51 6.91 8.04
C MET A 134 3.56 5.82 6.96
N SER A 135 4.76 5.32 6.61
CA SER A 135 4.87 4.23 5.63
C SER A 135 4.23 2.92 6.11
N MET A 136 4.11 2.70 7.42
CA MET A 136 3.38 1.53 7.96
C MET A 136 1.89 1.56 7.62
N HIS A 137 1.28 2.74 7.56
CA HIS A 137 -0.14 2.90 7.23
C HIS A 137 -0.44 2.61 5.75
N LEU A 138 0.56 2.61 4.87
CA LEU A 138 0.39 2.34 3.45
C LEU A 138 0.27 0.86 3.10
N TYR A 139 0.85 -0.02 3.93
CA TYR A 139 0.89 -1.46 3.63
C TYR A 139 -0.50 -2.08 3.52
N PHE A 140 -1.47 -1.59 4.30
CA PHE A 140 -2.83 -2.11 4.23
C PHE A 140 -3.55 -1.70 2.94
N PRO A 141 -3.62 -0.41 2.54
CA PRO A 141 -4.08 -0.01 1.21
C PRO A 141 -3.37 -0.75 0.06
N CYS A 142 -2.04 -0.93 0.12
CA CYS A 142 -1.30 -1.72 -0.86
C CYS A 142 -1.79 -3.17 -0.92
N GLY A 143 -2.01 -3.78 0.24
CA GLY A 143 -2.59 -5.11 0.36
C GLY A 143 -3.95 -5.20 -0.30
N ILE A 144 -4.86 -4.25 -0.02
CA ILE A 144 -6.20 -4.19 -0.62
C ILE A 144 -6.11 -4.19 -2.15
N ILE A 145 -5.29 -3.31 -2.73
CA ILE A 145 -5.12 -3.22 -4.19
C ILE A 145 -4.57 -4.54 -4.74
N ARG A 146 -3.53 -5.09 -4.11
CA ARG A 146 -2.92 -6.35 -4.54
C ARG A 146 -3.91 -7.51 -4.48
N GLY A 147 -4.72 -7.58 -3.42
CA GLY A 147 -5.76 -8.59 -3.23
C GLY A 147 -6.84 -8.49 -4.30
N ALA A 148 -7.32 -7.28 -4.54
CA ALA A 148 -8.32 -7.03 -5.56
C ALA A 148 -7.80 -7.42 -6.96
N LEU A 149 -6.66 -6.89 -7.38
CA LEU A 149 -6.07 -7.19 -8.69
C LEU A 149 -5.75 -8.68 -8.87
N SER A 150 -5.26 -9.36 -7.82
CA SER A 150 -5.02 -10.80 -7.84
C SER A 150 -6.31 -11.58 -8.08
N ASN A 151 -7.44 -11.15 -7.52
CA ASN A 151 -8.75 -11.78 -7.74
C ASN A 151 -9.30 -11.50 -9.14
N LEU A 152 -8.93 -10.36 -9.74
CA LEU A 152 -9.23 -10.04 -11.15
C LEU A 152 -8.34 -10.79 -12.15
N GLY A 153 -7.44 -11.67 -11.67
CA GLY A 153 -6.54 -12.44 -12.52
C GLY A 153 -5.24 -11.72 -12.89
N ILE A 154 -4.91 -10.61 -12.21
CA ILE A 154 -3.71 -9.82 -12.46
C ILE A 154 -2.75 -9.97 -11.29
N PRO A 155 -1.85 -10.97 -11.32
CA PRO A 155 -0.84 -11.11 -10.29
C PRO A 155 0.15 -9.95 -10.40
N CYS A 156 0.24 -9.16 -9.32
CA CYS A 156 1.07 -7.97 -9.27
C CYS A 156 1.83 -7.81 -7.95
N ALA A 157 2.95 -7.11 -8.03
CA ALA A 157 3.58 -6.47 -6.88
C ALA A 157 3.01 -5.06 -6.73
N VAL A 158 2.75 -4.64 -5.49
CA VAL A 158 2.25 -3.31 -5.16
C VAL A 158 3.16 -2.70 -4.10
N SER A 159 3.65 -1.49 -4.36
CA SER A 159 4.38 -0.67 -3.40
C SER A 159 3.77 0.72 -3.36
N ALA A 160 3.91 1.42 -2.24
CA ALA A 160 3.49 2.80 -2.15
C ALA A 160 4.48 3.64 -1.36
N ASP A 161 4.53 4.91 -1.73
CA ASP A 161 5.39 5.91 -1.12
C ASP A 161 4.65 7.25 -0.99
N ILE A 162 5.08 8.08 -0.04
CA ILE A 162 4.54 9.43 0.18
C ILE A 162 5.54 10.41 -0.42
N SER A 163 5.10 11.14 -1.45
CA SER A 163 5.97 12.14 -2.08
C SER A 163 6.25 13.29 -1.11
N SER A 164 7.52 13.47 -0.72
CA SER A 164 7.93 14.50 0.26
C SER A 164 7.94 15.90 -0.36
N LEU A 165 6.90 16.70 -0.12
CA LEU A 165 6.93 18.15 -0.22
C LEU A 165 6.25 18.76 1.02
N PRO A 166 6.71 19.92 1.51
CA PRO A 166 6.58 20.28 2.92
C PRO A 166 5.13 20.47 3.37
N ALA A 167 4.87 19.91 4.56
CA ALA A 167 3.81 20.21 5.52
C ALA A 167 2.34 19.88 5.18
N PHE A 168 1.88 19.73 3.93
CA PHE A 168 0.42 19.66 3.70
C PHE A 168 -0.12 18.75 2.57
N LEU A 169 0.69 17.91 1.94
CA LEU A 169 0.19 17.11 0.81
C LEU A 169 0.47 15.62 1.01
N THR A 170 -0.57 14.90 1.42
CA THR A 170 -0.62 13.43 1.51
C THR A 170 -0.80 12.86 0.10
N ASP A 171 0.18 13.11 -0.77
CA ASP A 171 0.21 12.62 -2.14
C ASP A 171 0.74 11.18 -2.11
N LEU A 172 -0.18 10.23 -2.21
CA LEU A 172 0.08 8.81 -2.20
C LEU A 172 0.38 8.35 -3.63
N GLN A 173 1.58 7.84 -3.85
CA GLN A 173 1.93 7.17 -5.09
C GLN A 173 1.95 5.66 -4.87
N ILE A 174 1.14 4.93 -5.63
CA ILE A 174 1.09 3.46 -5.62
C ILE A 174 1.63 2.96 -6.96
N ASP A 175 2.68 2.16 -6.89
CA ASP A 175 3.26 1.48 -8.03
C ASP A 175 2.74 0.05 -8.09
N VAL A 176 2.15 -0.31 -9.24
CA VAL A 176 1.65 -1.66 -9.54
C VAL A 176 2.48 -2.23 -10.68
N GLN A 177 3.16 -3.35 -10.41
CA GLN A 177 3.97 -4.07 -11.38
C GLN A 177 3.41 -5.46 -11.61
N THR A 178 2.92 -5.73 -12.82
CA THR A 178 2.41 -7.05 -13.21
C THR A 178 3.54 -8.07 -13.36
N TRP A 179 3.29 -9.35 -13.14
CA TRP A 179 4.34 -10.38 -13.26
C TRP A 179 4.91 -10.50 -14.68
N ASP A 180 4.12 -10.19 -15.71
CA ASP A 180 4.61 -10.11 -17.09
C ASP A 180 5.71 -9.05 -17.24
N SER A 181 5.54 -7.89 -16.59
CA SER A 181 6.54 -6.82 -16.59
C SER A 181 7.85 -7.21 -15.89
N LEU A 182 7.75 -8.13 -14.92
CA LEU A 182 8.88 -8.65 -14.15
C LEU A 182 9.55 -9.86 -14.82
N GLY A 183 9.04 -10.33 -15.97
CA GLY A 183 9.53 -11.56 -16.61
C GLY A 183 9.25 -12.83 -15.79
N LEU A 184 8.27 -12.79 -14.88
CA LEU A 184 7.96 -13.87 -13.94
C LEU A 184 6.81 -14.77 -14.42
N SER A 185 6.16 -14.46 -15.54
CA SER A 185 5.03 -15.26 -16.06
C SER A 185 5.40 -16.69 -16.49
N ALA A 186 6.69 -16.98 -16.67
CA ALA A 186 7.20 -18.33 -16.96
C ALA A 186 7.39 -19.21 -15.71
N TRP A 187 7.39 -18.64 -14.50
CA TRP A 187 7.54 -19.38 -13.25
C TRP A 187 6.15 -19.66 -12.68
N GLY A 188 5.51 -20.68 -13.26
CA GLY A 188 4.10 -20.98 -13.12
C GLY A 188 3.52 -20.98 -11.69
N PHE A 189 2.19 -20.86 -11.70
CA PHE A 189 1.16 -20.92 -10.65
C PHE A 189 1.30 -21.94 -9.48
N GLN A 190 2.46 -22.55 -9.23
CA GLN A 190 2.59 -23.70 -8.32
C GLN A 190 3.12 -23.38 -6.90
N TYR A 191 3.45 -22.13 -6.56
CA TYR A 191 3.99 -21.80 -5.23
C TYR A 191 3.31 -20.58 -4.61
N CYS A 192 1.99 -20.65 -4.47
CA CYS A 192 1.20 -19.77 -3.62
C CYS A 192 1.58 -20.02 -2.13
N GLY A 193 2.64 -19.37 -1.63
CA GLY A 193 2.91 -19.35 -0.18
C GLY A 193 4.36 -19.15 0.27
N ILE A 194 5.37 -19.48 -0.54
CA ILE A 194 6.78 -19.55 -0.06
C ILE A 194 7.68 -18.47 -0.70
N TRP A 195 7.30 -17.92 -1.85
CA TRP A 195 8.17 -17.07 -2.67
C TRP A 195 8.15 -15.56 -2.38
N CYS A 196 7.45 -15.09 -1.33
CA CYS A 196 7.51 -13.68 -0.91
C CYS A 196 8.89 -13.27 -0.37
N GLY A 197 9.74 -14.22 0.05
CA GLY A 197 11.06 -13.93 0.60
C GLY A 197 12.18 -13.77 -0.43
N VAL A 198 12.08 -14.45 -1.58
CA VAL A 198 13.20 -14.57 -2.54
C VAL A 198 13.23 -13.39 -3.51
N ILE A 199 12.07 -12.90 -3.95
CA ILE A 199 11.99 -11.75 -4.89
C ILE A 199 12.52 -10.45 -4.24
N ARG A 200 12.30 -10.25 -2.92
CA ARG A 200 12.86 -9.08 -2.22
C ARG A 200 14.39 -9.12 -2.13
N LYS A 201 14.98 -10.31 -2.03
CA LYS A 201 16.45 -10.48 -1.99
C LYS A 201 17.10 -10.26 -3.36
N VAL A 202 16.39 -10.58 -4.44
CA VAL A 202 16.81 -10.27 -5.81
C VAL A 202 16.72 -8.76 -6.08
N PHE A 203 15.66 -8.08 -5.61
CA PHE A 203 15.53 -6.63 -5.80
C PHE A 203 16.47 -5.78 -4.91
N SER A 204 16.93 -6.29 -3.76
CA SER A 204 17.96 -5.61 -2.94
C SER A 204 19.39 -5.74 -3.50
N LEU A 205 19.61 -6.59 -4.51
CA LEU A 205 20.94 -6.91 -5.05
C LEU A 205 21.14 -6.48 -6.52
N CYS A 206 20.20 -5.75 -7.11
CA CYS A 206 20.36 -5.25 -8.47
C CYS A 206 20.89 -3.82 -8.44
N PRO A 207 22.22 -3.58 -8.58
CA PRO A 207 22.71 -2.24 -8.85
C PRO A 207 22.18 -1.86 -10.24
N MET A 208 21.48 -0.73 -10.33
CA MET A 208 21.22 -0.09 -11.62
C MET A 208 22.55 0.04 -12.35
N ARG A 209 22.73 -0.73 -13.41
CA ARG A 209 23.72 -0.45 -14.43
C ARG A 209 22.97 0.13 -15.61
N GLU A 210 23.01 1.45 -15.67
CA GLU A 210 22.65 2.26 -16.82
C GLU A 210 23.51 1.82 -18.02
N THR A 211 22.87 1.74 -19.18
CA THR A 211 23.50 1.83 -20.51
C THR A 211 22.76 2.90 -21.27
#